data_AF-A0A5P1X405-F1
#
_entry.id   AF-A0A5P1X405-F1
#
_cell.length_a   1.000
_cell.length_b   1.000
_cell.length_c   1.000
_cell.angle_alpha   90.00
_cell.angle_beta   90.00
_cell.angle_gamma   90.00
#
_symmetry.space_group_name_H-M   'P 1'
#
loop_
_entity.id
_entity.type
_entity.pdbx_description
1 polymer ?
#
loop_
_entity_poly.entity_id
_entity_poly.type
_entity_poly.pdbx_seq_one_letter_code
_entity_poly.pdbx_strand_id
1 'polypeptide(L)'
;MIIKIFLVFLKIGFLGFGGGYAMLSLIYHEASKFGMTMAQFADMNALDGIIPGPIAINSATYVGQMYGGFWAALVATVAVSVPSMIFVPLYVKYEAKINKNYYLNQILSCIKAA
;
A
#
# COMPACT_ATOMS: atom_id res chain seq x y z
N MET A 1 -9.16 3.30 -18.87
CA MET A 1 -8.90 2.16 -17.97
C MET A 1 -7.78 2.47 -16.98
N ILE A 2 -6.57 2.78 -17.47
CA ILE A 2 -5.35 3.04 -16.67
C ILE A 2 -5.57 4.09 -15.57
N ILE A 3 -6.19 5.23 -15.89
CA ILE A 3 -6.45 6.30 -14.90
C ILE A 3 -7.34 5.81 -13.75
N LYS A 4 -8.33 4.94 -14.02
CA LYS A 4 -9.19 4.38 -12.96
C LYS A 4 -8.38 3.46 -12.05
N ILE A 5 -7.54 2.60 -12.62
CA ILE A 5 -6.63 1.71 -11.89
C ILE A 5 -5.66 2.54 -11.03
N PHE A 6 -5.07 3.59 -11.60
CA PHE A 6 -4.20 4.52 -10.88
C PHE A 6 -4.90 5.12 -9.66
N LEU A 7 -6.09 5.69 -9.83
CA LEU A 7 -6.84 6.32 -8.73
C LEU A 7 -7.24 5.32 -7.66
N VAL A 8 -7.62 4.10 -8.05
CA VAL A 8 -7.95 3.02 -7.11
C VAL A 8 -6.73 2.63 -6.28
N PHE A 9 -5.58 2.36 -6.92
CA PHE A 9 -4.39 1.93 -6.19
C PHE A 9 -3.73 3.06 -5.39
N LEU A 10 -3.85 4.30 -5.84
CA LEU A 10 -3.50 5.47 -5.04
C LEU A 10 -4.36 5.54 -3.78
N LYS A 11 -5.69 5.37 -3.91
CA LYS A 11 -6.61 5.33 -2.77
C LYS A 11 -6.28 4.18 -1.82
N ILE A 12 -5.97 2.99 -2.33
CA ILE A 12 -5.56 1.84 -1.52
C ILE A 12 -4.25 2.14 -0.78
N GLY A 13 -3.29 2.81 -1.41
CA GLY A 13 -2.06 3.23 -0.73
C GLY A 13 -2.31 4.23 0.41
N PHE A 14 -3.30 5.14 0.28
CA PHE A 14 -3.67 6.08 1.33
C PHE A 14 -4.57 5.50 2.42
N LEU A 15 -5.38 4.50 2.10
CA LEU A 15 -6.39 3.93 3.01
C LEU A 15 -6.05 2.51 3.47
N GLY A 16 -4.91 1.97 3.05
CA GLY A 16 -4.43 0.62 3.37
C GLY A 16 -3.95 0.43 4.81
N PHE A 17 -4.50 1.20 5.75
CA PHE A 17 -4.23 1.07 7.17
C PHE A 17 -5.19 0.04 7.78
N GLY A 18 -4.69 -0.85 8.64
CA GLY A 18 -5.51 -1.93 9.26
C GLY A 18 -4.96 -3.35 9.10
N GLY A 19 -3.73 -3.52 8.62
CA GLY A 19 -3.07 -4.81 8.45
C GLY A 19 -3.38 -5.49 7.11
N GLY A 20 -2.80 -6.68 6.90
CA GLY A 20 -2.89 -7.38 5.60
C GLY A 20 -4.31 -7.75 5.17
N TYR A 21 -5.15 -8.23 6.10
CA TYR A 21 -6.52 -8.68 5.77
C TYR A 21 -7.49 -7.53 5.47
N ALA A 22 -7.37 -6.39 6.17
CA ALA A 22 -8.17 -5.20 5.87
C ALA A 22 -7.78 -4.59 4.51
N MET A 23 -6.50 -4.68 4.16
CA MET A 23 -6.02 -4.24 2.85
C MET A 23 -6.52 -5.16 1.73
N LEU A 24 -6.49 -6.47 1.93
CA LEU A 24 -7.01 -7.46 0.97
C LEU A 24 -8.50 -7.28 0.68
N SER A 25 -9.33 -7.02 1.71
CA SER A 25 -10.75 -6.76 1.52
C SER A 25 -11.01 -5.46 0.75
N LEU A 26 -10.22 -4.41 0.99
CA LEU A 26 -10.28 -3.16 0.23
C LEU A 26 -9.87 -3.37 -1.24
N ILE A 27 -8.79 -4.12 -1.49
CA ILE A 27 -8.34 -4.47 -2.83
C ILE A 27 -9.43 -5.24 -3.57
N TYR A 28 -10.02 -6.27 -2.96
CA TYR A 28 -11.12 -7.02 -3.57
C TYR A 28 -12.31 -6.12 -3.89
N HIS A 29 -12.72 -5.27 -2.93
CA HIS A 29 -13.84 -4.36 -3.12
C HIS A 29 -13.61 -3.42 -4.32
N GLU A 30 -12.43 -2.83 -4.46
CA GLU A 30 -12.14 -1.96 -5.60
C GLU A 30 -11.92 -2.74 -6.90
N ALA A 31 -11.27 -3.91 -6.85
CA ALA A 31 -11.01 -4.73 -8.03
C ALA A 31 -12.28 -5.38 -8.60
N SER A 32 -13.26 -5.68 -7.75
CA SER A 32 -14.58 -6.17 -8.18
C SER A 32 -15.29 -5.20 -9.13
N LYS A 33 -15.02 -3.89 -9.00
CA LYS A 33 -15.55 -2.84 -9.91
C LYS A 33 -14.97 -2.92 -11.32
N PHE A 34 -13.84 -3.62 -11.48
CA PHE A 34 -13.26 -3.93 -12.79
C PHE A 34 -13.71 -5.28 -13.35
N GLY A 35 -14.45 -6.08 -12.57
CA GLY A 35 -14.93 -7.41 -12.97
C GLY A 35 -14.22 -8.58 -12.29
N MET A 36 -13.44 -8.32 -11.23
CA MET A 36 -12.70 -9.38 -10.53
C MET A 36 -13.63 -10.36 -9.82
N THR A 37 -13.48 -11.64 -10.17
CA THR A 37 -14.22 -12.73 -9.54
C THR A 37 -13.53 -13.20 -8.27
N MET A 38 -14.29 -13.88 -7.40
CA MET A 38 -13.74 -14.46 -6.17
C MET A 38 -12.65 -15.50 -6.46
N ALA A 39 -12.77 -16.25 -7.57
CA ALA A 39 -11.75 -17.21 -8.00
C ALA A 39 -10.44 -16.51 -8.35
N GLN A 40 -10.49 -15.45 -9.17
CA GLN A 40 -9.31 -14.66 -9.52
C GLN A 40 -8.68 -13.98 -8.30
N PHE A 41 -9.49 -13.60 -7.32
CA PHE A 41 -8.99 -13.07 -6.05
C PHE A 41 -8.29 -14.12 -5.20
N ALA A 42 -8.83 -15.33 -5.13
CA ALA A 42 -8.17 -16.44 -4.47
C ALA A 42 -6.82 -16.78 -5.16
N ASP A 43 -6.78 -16.80 -6.49
CA ASP A 43 -5.56 -17.03 -7.27
C ASP A 43 -4.52 -15.94 -7.02
N MET A 44 -4.92 -14.66 -7.04
CA MET A 44 -4.06 -13.54 -6.70
C MET A 44 -3.48 -13.68 -5.29
N ASN A 45 -4.33 -13.99 -4.30
CA ASN A 45 -3.89 -14.15 -2.92
C ASN A 45 -2.95 -15.36 -2.73
N ALA A 46 -3.19 -16.44 -3.47
CA ALA A 46 -2.28 -17.59 -3.50
C ALA A 46 -0.91 -17.22 -4.11
N LEU A 47 -0.90 -16.45 -5.20
CA LEU A 47 0.33 -15.93 -5.81
C LEU A 47 1.09 -15.01 -4.85
N ASP A 48 0.39 -14.11 -4.15
CA ASP A 48 0.99 -13.21 -3.15
C ASP A 48 1.65 -13.98 -1.98
N GLY A 49 1.17 -15.20 -1.66
CA GLY A 49 1.78 -16.06 -0.65
C GLY A 49 3.07 -16.75 -1.08
N ILE A 50 3.31 -16.87 -2.38
CA ILE A 50 4.49 -17.55 -2.96
C ILE A 50 5.53 -16.54 -3.45
N ILE A 51 5.10 -15.36 -3.90
CA ILE A 51 5.97 -14.29 -4.37
C ILE A 51 6.45 -13.45 -3.19
N PRO A 52 7.77 -13.27 -2.98
CA PRO A 52 8.27 -12.40 -1.93
C PRO A 52 7.89 -10.94 -2.22
N GLY A 53 7.26 -10.26 -1.27
CA GLY A 53 6.98 -8.84 -1.38
C GLY A 53 5.76 -8.38 -0.57
N PRO A 54 5.48 -7.07 -0.54
CA PRO A 54 4.29 -6.53 0.10
C PRO A 54 3.03 -6.88 -0.70
N ILE A 55 2.01 -7.40 -0.01
CA ILE A 55 0.70 -7.77 -0.59
C ILE A 55 0.13 -6.63 -1.46
N ALA A 56 0.21 -5.38 -0.99
CA ALA A 56 -0.28 -4.21 -1.71
C ALA A 56 0.33 -4.07 -3.11
N ILE A 57 1.64 -4.29 -3.24
CA ILE A 57 2.41 -4.08 -4.46
C ILE A 57 2.14 -5.22 -5.44
N ASN A 58 2.16 -6.46 -4.96
CA ASN A 58 1.93 -7.64 -5.77
C ASN A 58 0.49 -7.63 -6.33
N SER A 59 -0.50 -7.39 -5.45
CA SER A 59 -1.90 -7.23 -5.83
C SER A 59 -2.12 -6.08 -6.83
N ALA A 60 -1.45 -4.92 -6.65
CA ALA A 60 -1.53 -3.81 -7.60
C ALA A 60 -1.00 -4.17 -8.98
N THR A 61 0.13 -4.86 -9.01
CA THR A 61 0.76 -5.32 -10.26
C THR A 61 -0.13 -6.34 -10.97
N TYR A 62 -0.71 -7.30 -10.22
CA TYR A 62 -1.59 -8.34 -10.76
C TYR A 62 -2.87 -7.75 -11.35
N VAL A 63 -3.60 -6.93 -10.59
CA VAL A 63 -4.84 -6.30 -11.04
C VAL A 63 -4.57 -5.33 -12.20
N GLY A 64 -3.48 -4.56 -12.14
CA GLY A 64 -3.07 -3.69 -13.23
C GLY A 64 -2.80 -4.47 -14.52
N GLN A 65 -2.07 -5.59 -14.43
CA GLN A 65 -1.80 -6.45 -15.58
C GLN A 65 -3.08 -7.08 -16.16
N MET A 66 -3.93 -7.63 -15.30
CA MET A 66 -5.16 -8.33 -15.70
C MET A 66 -6.16 -7.39 -16.40
N TYR A 67 -6.32 -6.16 -15.89
CA TYR A 67 -7.33 -5.22 -16.37
C TYR A 67 -6.77 -4.07 -17.20
N GLY A 68 -5.47 -3.98 -17.48
CA GLY A 68 -4.95 -2.89 -18.30
C GLY A 68 -3.60 -3.15 -18.95
N GLY A 69 -3.11 -4.39 -18.88
CA GLY A 69 -1.84 -4.80 -19.44
C GLY A 69 -0.63 -4.17 -18.75
N PHE A 70 0.53 -4.28 -19.41
CA PHE A 70 1.83 -3.96 -18.82
C PHE A 70 1.93 -2.53 -18.28
N TRP A 71 1.43 -1.54 -19.03
CA TRP A 71 1.48 -0.15 -18.61
C TRP A 71 0.58 0.13 -17.40
N ALA A 72 -0.57 -0.53 -17.31
CA ALA A 72 -1.43 -0.39 -16.15
C ALA A 72 -0.84 -1.06 -14.91
N ALA A 73 -0.15 -2.20 -15.07
CA ALA A 73 0.59 -2.86 -14.00
C ALA A 73 1.62 -1.90 -13.40
N LEU A 74 2.49 -1.34 -14.25
CA LEU A 74 3.54 -0.41 -13.80
C LEU A 74 2.96 0.83 -13.10
N VAL A 75 1.91 1.42 -13.67
CA VAL A 75 1.23 2.58 -13.08
C VAL A 75 0.57 2.23 -11.75
N ALA A 76 -0.04 1.06 -11.61
CA ALA A 76 -0.67 0.60 -10.36
C ALA A 76 0.36 0.39 -9.24
N THR A 77 1.48 -0.26 -9.55
CA THR A 77 2.60 -0.51 -8.63
C THR A 77 3.20 0.80 -8.11
N VAL A 78 3.37 1.79 -9.00
CA VAL A 78 3.84 3.12 -8.61
C VAL A 78 2.78 3.81 -7.75
N ALA A 79 1.51 3.80 -8.16
CA ALA A 79 0.42 4.48 -7.45
C ALA A 79 0.27 4.03 -6.00
N VAL A 80 0.32 2.71 -5.74
CA VAL A 80 0.19 2.17 -4.37
C VAL A 80 1.39 2.53 -3.48
N SER A 81 2.56 2.78 -4.08
CA SER A 81 3.80 3.13 -3.37
C SER A 81 3.95 4.64 -3.11
N VAL A 82 3.25 5.49 -3.86
CA VAL A 82 3.33 6.96 -3.73
C VAL A 82 3.05 7.45 -2.29
N PRO A 83 2.02 6.97 -1.58
CA PRO A 83 1.73 7.45 -0.23
C PRO A 83 2.88 7.19 0.76
N SER A 84 3.50 6.01 0.72
CA SER A 84 4.64 5.71 1.60
C SER A 84 5.87 6.56 1.27
N MET A 85 6.12 6.80 -0.03
CA MET A 85 7.18 7.72 -0.48
C MET A 85 6.98 9.17 -0.01
N ILE A 86 5.75 9.58 0.26
CA ILE A 86 5.44 10.93 0.77
C ILE A 86 5.48 10.97 2.30
N PHE A 87 4.81 10.03 2.97
CA PHE A 87 4.66 10.04 4.43
C PHE A 87 5.96 9.72 5.17
N VAL A 88 6.80 8.83 4.66
CA VAL A 88 8.05 8.45 5.33
C VAL A 88 9.03 9.63 5.42
N PRO A 89 9.37 10.35 4.33
CA PRO A 89 10.25 11.52 4.43
C PRO A 89 9.66 12.66 5.26
N LEU A 90 8.34 12.87 5.19
CA LEU A 90 7.64 13.83 6.04
C LEU A 90 7.85 13.48 7.52
N TYR A 91 7.57 12.23 7.88
CA TYR A 91 7.74 11.75 9.25
C TYR A 91 9.18 11.94 9.74
N VAL A 92 10.19 11.50 8.97
CA VAL A 92 11.61 11.65 9.34
C VAL A 92 11.99 13.11 9.57
N LYS A 93 11.48 14.04 8.75
CA LYS A 93 11.72 15.48 8.92
C LYS A 93 11.11 16.01 10.23
N TYR A 94 9.90 15.56 10.60
CA TYR A 94 9.26 15.94 11.85
C TYR A 94 9.95 15.30 13.06
N GLU A 95 10.34 14.03 12.97
CA GLU A 95 11.09 13.32 14.01
C GLU A 95 12.41 14.05 14.33
N ALA A 96 13.16 14.47 13.32
CA ALA A 96 14.40 15.23 13.50
C ALA A 96 14.17 16.57 14.24
N LYS A 97 12.99 17.18 14.11
CA LYS A 97 12.62 18.40 14.84
C LYS A 97 12.24 18.09 16.29
N ILE A 98 11.54 16.98 16.54
CA ILE A 98 11.14 16.53 17.88
C ILE A 98 12.36 16.11 18.70
N ASN A 99 13.29 15.35 18.11
CA ASN A 99 14.49 14.87 18.79
C ASN A 99 15.44 15.99 19.24
N LYS A 100 15.34 17.20 18.66
CA LYS A 100 16.10 18.38 19.09
C LYS A 100 15.59 19.00 20.39
N ASN A 101 14.36 18.69 20.81
CA ASN A 101 13.79 19.24 22.05
C ASN A 101 14.13 18.32 23.24
N TYR A 102 14.96 18.83 24.15
CA TYR A 102 15.49 18.10 25.30
C TYR A 102 14.39 17.45 26.17
N TYR A 103 13.30 18.17 26.45
CA TYR A 103 12.21 17.69 27.31
C TYR A 103 11.39 16.57 26.66
N LEU A 104 11.11 16.68 25.36
CA LEU A 104 10.38 15.65 24.62
C LEU A 104 11.22 14.38 24.45
N ASN A 105 12.53 14.54 24.22
CA ASN A 105 13.43 13.40 24.07
C ASN A 105 13.57 12.61 25.39
N GLN A 106 13.64 13.30 26.54
CA GLN A 106 13.62 12.66 27.86
C GLN A 106 12.35 11.83 28.09
N ILE A 107 11.16 12.41 27.83
CA ILE A 107 9.89 11.68 27.99
C ILE A 107 9.80 10.48 27.04
N LEU A 108 10.21 10.66 25.78
CA LEU A 108 10.23 9.58 24.79
C LEU A 108 11.24 8.49 25.14
N SER A 109 12.38 8.83 25.76
CA SER A 109 13.39 7.87 26.20
C SER A 109 12.90 6.96 27.34
N CYS A 110 11.97 7.44 28.17
CA CYS A 110 11.32 6.61 29.19
C CYS A 110 10.27 5.64 28.60
N ILE A 111 9.70 5.95 27.42
CA ILE A 111 8.67 5.14 26.76
C ILE A 111 9.30 4.15 25.76
N LYS A 112 10.41 4.51 25.12
CA LYS A 112 11.18 3.57 24.30
C LYS A 112 11.73 2.47 25.21
N ALA A 113 11.17 1.27 25.11
CA ALA A 113 11.74 0.09 25.71
C ALA A 113 13.19 -0.08 25.20
N ALA A 114 14.11 -0.30 26.14
CA ALA A 114 15.54 -0.49 25.89
C ALA A 114 15.84 -1.65 24.95
#